data_AF-A0A397SIG8-F1
#
_entry.id   AF-A0A397SIG8-F1
#
_cell.length_a   1.000
_cell.length_b   1.000
_cell.length_c   1.000
_cell.angle_alpha   90.00
_cell.angle_beta   90.00
_cell.angle_gamma   90.00
#
_symmetry.space_group_name_H-M   'P 1'
#
loop_
_entity.id
_entity.type
_entity.pdbx_description
1 polymer ?
#
loop_
_entity_poly.entity_id
_entity_poly.type
_entity_poly.pdbx_seq_one_letter_code
_entity_poly.pdbx_strand_id
1 'polypeptide(L)' 'LSYETHSEAIYTSRLLNFNNLPEPKNSDDYYNHYDNIISTEYSENLQIDISQLKISNNDQNNEF' A
#
# COMPACT_ATOMS: atom_id res chain seq x y z
N LEU A 1 -27.94 13.19 16.21
CA LEU A 1 -27.89 12.34 15.01
C LEU A 1 -29.30 11.84 14.73
N SER A 2 -29.84 12.11 13.54
CA SER A 2 -31.09 11.52 13.06
C SER A 2 -30.70 10.47 12.03
N TYR A 3 -31.07 9.21 12.26
CA TYR A 3 -30.82 8.13 11.34
C TYR A 3 -32.12 7.85 10.59
N GLU A 4 -32.10 8.11 9.29
CA GLU A 4 -33.22 7.79 8.41
C GLU A 4 -33.02 6.40 7.84
N THR A 5 -34.05 5.57 7.90
CA THR A 5 -34.04 4.20 7.35
C THR A 5 -34.89 4.19 6.10
N HIS A 6 -34.40 3.55 5.03
CA HIS A 6 -35.15 3.44 3.79
C HIS A 6 -36.10 2.24 3.85
N SER A 7 -37.37 2.45 3.49
CA SER A 7 -38.44 1.42 3.57
C SER A 7 -38.19 0.20 2.67
N GLU A 8 -37.39 0.35 1.63
CA GLU A 8 -37.03 -0.73 0.70
C GLU A 8 -35.72 -1.44 1.07
N ALA A 9 -34.96 -0.94 2.05
CA ALA A 9 -33.69 -1.52 2.44
C ALA A 9 -33.86 -2.62 3.49
N ILE A 10 -33.13 -3.73 3.32
CA ILE A 10 -33.11 -4.83 4.27
C ILE A 10 -31.87 -4.71 5.16
N TYR A 11 -32.08 -4.40 6.45
CA TYR A 11 -31.03 -4.28 7.47
C TYR A 11 -31.00 -5.54 8.34
N THR A 12 -30.53 -6.66 7.78
CA THR A 12 -30.32 -7.88 8.57
C THR A 12 -28.88 -7.92 9.06
N SER A 13 -28.70 -8.13 10.37
CA SER A 13 -27.41 -8.50 10.90
C SER A 13 -27.13 -9.95 10.53
N ARG A 14 -25.92 -10.22 10.02
CA ARG A 14 -25.44 -11.57 9.78
C ARG A 14 -24.21 -11.80 10.66
N LEU A 15 -24.22 -12.90 11.41
CA LEU A 15 -23.05 -13.29 12.18
C LEU A 15 -21.92 -13.67 11.21
N LEU A 16 -20.83 -12.89 11.23
CA LEU A 16 -19.62 -13.20 10.50
C LEU A 16 -18.82 -14.23 11.29
N ASN A 17 -18.32 -15.27 10.63
CA ASN A 17 -17.38 -16.20 11.24
C ASN A 17 -15.97 -15.60 11.18
N PHE A 18 -15.56 -14.92 12.26
CA PHE A 18 -14.25 -14.29 12.33
C PHE A 18 -13.09 -15.28 12.41
N ASN A 19 -13.34 -16.54 12.80
CA ASN A 19 -12.29 -17.54 13.00
C ASN A 19 -11.52 -17.91 11.72
N ASN A 20 -12.10 -17.63 10.54
CA ASN A 20 -11.50 -17.94 9.25
C ASN A 20 -11.05 -16.68 8.48
N LEU A 21 -11.10 -15.50 9.12
CA LEU A 21 -10.62 -14.28 8.48
C LEU A 21 -9.11 -14.14 8.69
N PRO A 22 -8.37 -13.64 7.70
CA PRO A 22 -6.97 -13.28 7.88
C PRO A 22 -6.86 -12.13 8.90
N GLU A 23 -5.69 -12.04 9.52
CA GLU A 23 -5.41 -10.98 10.49
C GLU A 23 -5.56 -9.58 9.85
N PRO A 24 -6.28 -8.65 10.50
CA PRO A 24 -6.50 -7.32 9.96
C PRO A 24 -5.20 -6.54 9.85
N LYS A 25 -4.90 -6.05 8.64
CA LYS A 25 -3.66 -5.31 8.34
C LYS A 25 -3.64 -3.85 8.79
N ASN A 26 -4.67 -3.41 9.52
CA ASN A 26 -4.84 -2.04 9.97
C ASN A 26 -4.72 -1.88 11.49
N SER A 27 -4.30 -2.93 12.21
CA SER A 27 -3.94 -2.76 13.62
C SER A 27 -2.62 -2.00 13.72
N ASP A 28 -2.49 -1.17 14.76
CA ASP A 28 -1.23 -0.47 15.04
C ASP A 28 -0.07 -1.47 15.22
N ASP A 29 -0.38 -2.68 15.71
CA ASP A 29 0.57 -3.77 15.90
C ASP A 29 0.98 -4.50 14.62
N TYR A 30 0.24 -4.34 13.51
CA TYR A 30 0.55 -5.00 12.24
C TYR A 30 1.93 -4.61 11.72
N TYR A 31 2.35 -3.35 11.93
CA TYR A 31 3.65 -2.85 11.50
C TYR A 31 4.75 -3.04 12.52
N ASN A 32 4.45 -3.47 13.76
CA ASN A 32 5.48 -3.72 14.78
C ASN A 32 6.39 -4.91 14.44
N HIS A 33 5.99 -5.79 13.51
CA HIS A 33 6.83 -6.87 12.98
C HIS A 33 7.54 -6.52 11.66
N TYR A 34 7.16 -5.40 11.04
CA TYR A 34 7.76 -4.90 9.82
C TYR A 34 8.43 -3.57 10.13
N ASP A 35 9.69 -3.64 10.60
CA ASP A 35 10.51 -2.48 10.99
C ASP A 35 10.58 -1.38 9.92
N ASN A 36 10.19 -1.67 8.68
CA ASN A 36 9.91 -0.67 7.66
C ASN A 36 8.73 -1.15 6.81
N ILE A 37 7.92 -0.20 6.31
CA ILE A 37 6.85 -0.37 5.31
C ILE A 37 7.31 -1.21 4.09
N ILE A 38 8.62 -1.32 3.89
CA ILE A 38 9.27 -2.22 2.96
C ILE A 38 9.70 -3.50 3.71
N SER A 39 8.81 -4.49 3.79
CA SER A 39 9.25 -5.86 4.12
C SER A 39 10.31 -6.31 3.11
N THR A 40 11.21 -7.21 3.51
CA THR A 40 12.22 -7.80 2.61
C THR A 40 11.63 -8.34 1.30
N GLU A 41 10.44 -8.94 1.38
CA GLU A 41 9.64 -9.42 0.23
C GLU A 41 9.25 -8.31 -0.76
N TYR A 42 8.97 -7.10 -0.27
CA TYR A 42 8.64 -5.95 -1.11
C TYR A 42 9.87 -5.14 -1.53
N SER A 43 11.01 -5.31 -0.86
CA SER A 43 12.27 -4.64 -1.18
C SER A 43 12.84 -5.09 -2.53
N GLU A 44 12.69 -6.38 -2.87
CA GLU A 44 13.17 -6.94 -4.15
C GLU A 44 12.48 -6.28 -5.35
N ASN A 45 11.21 -5.89 -5.19
CA ASN A 45 10.42 -5.23 -6.23
C ASN A 45 10.68 -3.72 -6.34
N LEU A 46 11.39 -3.12 -5.37
CA LEU A 46 11.75 -1.71 -5.36
C LEU A 46 13.19 -1.43 -5.84
N GLN A 47 13.94 -2.45 -6.28
CA GLN A 47 15.28 -2.25 -6.81
C GLN A 47 15.25 -1.44 -8.11
N ILE A 48 15.73 -0.21 -8.04
CA ILE A 48 15.95 0.64 -9.21
C ILE A 48 17.32 0.26 -9.80
N ASP A 49 17.33 -0.25 -11.03
CA ASP A 49 18.57 -0.55 -11.74
C ASP A 49 19.20 0.74 -12.31
N ILE A 50 20.09 1.33 -11.53
CA ILE A 50 20.83 2.54 -11.91
C ILE A 50 21.82 2.32 -13.07
N SER A 51 22.17 1.06 -13.39
CA SER A 51 23.09 0.76 -14.49
C SER A 51 22.49 1.07 -15.86
N GLN A 52 21.16 1.10 -15.96
CA GLN A 52 20.44 1.42 -17.19
C GLN A 52 20.26 2.94 -17.40
N LEU A 53 20.64 3.77 -16.42
CA LEU A 53 20.52 5.22 -16.53
C LEU A 53 21.57 5.76 -17.51
N LYS A 54 21.12 6.12 -18.72
CA LYS A 54 21.96 6.84 -19.69
C LYS A 54 22.03 8.31 -19.32
N ILE A 55 23.15 8.74 -18.77
CA ILE A 55 23.45 10.16 -18.55
C ILE A 55 23.95 10.74 -19.88
N SER A 56 23.09 11.50 -20.55
CA SER A 56 23.50 12.27 -21.72
C SER A 56 24.29 13.50 -21.24
N ASN A 57 25.61 13.45 -21.31
CA ASN A 57 26.44 14.63 -21.10
C ASN A 57 26.23 15.57 -22.29
N ASN A 58 25.40 16.59 -22.12
CA ASN A 58 25.22 17.64 -23.11
C ASN A 58 26.29 18.72 -22.90
N ASP A 59 27.56 18.36 -23.08
CA ASP A 59 28.66 19.31 -23.08
C ASP A 59 28.66 20.04 -24.44
N GLN A 60 27.72 20.97 -24.62
CA GLN A 60 27.83 21.98 -25.67
C GLN A 60 28.74 23.10 -25.19
N ASN A 61 30.04 22.81 -25.15
CA ASN A 61 31.07 23.84 -25.16
C ASN A 61 31.17 24.40 -26.59
N ASN A 62 30.28 25.35 -26.90
CA ASN A 62 30.47 26.26 -28.04
C ASN A 62 31.57 27.27 -27.63
N GLU A 63 32.83 26.96 -27.93
CA GLU A 63 33.90 27.96 -27.91
C GLU A 63 33.88 28.75 -29.23
N PHE A 64 33.64 30.07 -29.12
CA PHE A 64 34.01 31.10 -30.10
C PHE A 64 35.05 32.02 -29.46
#